data_AF-A0AAE1EEL4-F1
#
_entry.id   AF-A0AAE1EEL4-F1
#
_cell.length_a   1.000
_cell.length_b   1.000
_cell.length_c   1.000
_cell.angle_alpha   90.00
_cell.angle_beta   90.00
_cell.angle_gamma   90.00
#
_symmetry.space_group_name_H-M   'P 1'
#
loop_
_entity.id
_entity.type
_entity.pdbx_description
1 polymer ?
#
loop_
_entity_poly.entity_id
_entity_poly.type
_entity_poly.pdbx_seq_one_letter_code
_entity_poly.pdbx_strand_id
1 'polypeptide(L)'
;MEMEDIVMDGHPVPILIQNEETGNFELDTAALEEVLLNPRVADKFVCVLAVAGAFRKGKSFLLDFLLRYMSSQQSEQWLGDCHQPLKGFKWRQGSKRETTGVLIWSKPFVIKKPSGEEVAVILMDTQGTFDIQSSMKDSTMVFALTTMVSSVLVYNLMNNIQEDDLMNLQLFTSYGKLAQEDCDTAHPFQRLHFLVRDWGFPFEVPYGHQGGQKLLDEILMVTEKQHPAHQEVET
;
A
#
# COMPACT_ATOMS: atom_id res chain seq x y z
N MET A 1 -29.04 -13.88 -16.80
CA MET A 1 -29.04 -13.51 -15.38
C MET A 1 -28.27 -12.21 -15.34
N GLU A 2 -28.96 -11.07 -15.25
CA GLU A 2 -28.30 -9.78 -15.16
C GLU A 2 -27.51 -9.77 -13.84
N MET A 3 -26.18 -9.60 -13.94
CA MET A 3 -25.35 -9.42 -12.76
C MET A 3 -25.70 -8.04 -12.20
N GLU A 4 -26.16 -7.98 -10.95
CA GLU A 4 -26.35 -6.70 -10.27
C GLU A 4 -25.01 -5.97 -10.20
N ASP A 5 -25.01 -4.70 -10.59
CA ASP A 5 -23.82 -3.86 -10.51
C ASP A 5 -23.34 -3.78 -9.06
N ILE A 6 -22.07 -4.12 -8.80
CA ILE A 6 -21.44 -3.88 -7.50
C ILE A 6 -21.46 -2.36 -7.23
N VAL A 7 -22.38 -1.91 -6.38
CA VAL A 7 -22.47 -0.51 -5.96
C VAL A 7 -21.34 -0.24 -4.97
N MET A 8 -20.30 0.44 -5.44
CA MET A 8 -19.27 0.97 -4.55
C MET A 8 -19.76 2.23 -3.85
N ASP A 9 -19.77 2.17 -2.53
CA ASP A 9 -20.11 3.31 -1.68
C ASP A 9 -18.82 3.92 -1.09
N GLY A 10 -18.63 5.21 -1.29
CA GLY A 10 -17.44 5.96 -0.85
C GLY A 10 -16.71 6.68 -1.98
N HIS A 11 -15.64 7.37 -1.61
CA HIS A 11 -14.80 8.16 -2.50
C HIS A 11 -13.40 8.31 -1.89
N PRO A 12 -12.36 8.59 -2.69
CA PRO A 12 -11.02 8.83 -2.16
C PRO A 12 -10.96 10.19 -1.47
N VAL A 13 -10.41 10.21 -0.25
CA VAL A 13 -10.23 11.38 0.60
C VAL A 13 -8.74 11.66 0.76
N PRO A 14 -8.24 12.82 0.30
CA PRO A 14 -6.86 13.21 0.55
C PRO A 14 -6.68 13.56 2.03
N ILE A 15 -5.72 12.91 2.68
CA ILE A 15 -5.37 13.16 4.08
C ILE A 15 -4.02 13.84 4.22
N LEU A 16 -3.09 13.58 3.30
CA LEU A 16 -1.82 14.27 3.23
C LEU A 16 -1.75 15.01 1.90
N ILE A 17 -1.72 16.34 1.95
CA ILE A 17 -1.77 17.22 0.78
C ILE A 17 -0.43 17.93 0.65
N GLN A 18 0.15 17.90 -0.55
CA GLN A 18 1.35 18.67 -0.83
C GLN A 18 0.94 20.08 -1.28
N ASN A 19 1.40 21.09 -0.56
CA ASN A 19 1.21 22.49 -0.92
C ASN A 19 2.09 22.82 -2.13
N GLU A 20 1.48 23.18 -3.26
CA GLU A 20 2.20 23.41 -4.53
C GLU A 20 3.12 24.63 -4.49
N GLU A 21 2.84 25.61 -3.64
CA GLU A 21 3.62 26.86 -3.54
C GLU A 21 4.83 26.70 -2.62
N THR A 22 4.66 26.00 -1.50
CA THR A 22 5.71 25.84 -0.47
C THR A 22 6.46 24.51 -0.57
N GLY A 23 5.89 23.52 -1.26
CA GLY A 23 6.39 22.15 -1.32
C GLY A 23 6.15 21.32 -0.05
N ASN A 24 5.60 21.93 1.01
CA ASN A 24 5.38 21.27 2.30
C ASN A 24 4.17 20.34 2.27
N PHE A 25 4.20 19.29 3.09
CA PHE A 25 3.04 18.43 3.31
C PHE A 25 2.21 18.92 4.50
N GLU A 26 0.90 19.01 4.29
CA GLU A 26 -0.09 19.38 5.28
C GLU A 26 -1.04 18.20 5.51
N LEU A 27 -1.33 17.90 6.77
CA LEU A 27 -2.29 16.87 7.17
C LEU A 27 -3.68 17.51 7.25
N ASP A 28 -4.64 16.99 6.49
CA ASP A 28 -6.05 17.36 6.63
C ASP A 28 -6.66 16.58 7.80
N THR A 29 -6.56 17.16 8.99
CA THR A 29 -7.06 16.54 10.22
C THR A 29 -8.59 16.43 10.20
N ALA A 30 -9.30 17.40 9.63
CA ALA A 30 -10.75 17.38 9.59
C ALA A 30 -11.27 16.23 8.72
N ALA A 31 -10.67 16.03 7.55
CA ALA A 31 -11.00 14.91 6.67
C ALA A 31 -10.66 13.55 7.29
N LEU A 32 -9.52 13.46 7.99
CA LEU A 32 -9.13 12.24 8.69
C LEU A 32 -10.07 11.90 9.85
N GLU A 33 -10.45 12.90 10.65
CA GLU A 33 -11.41 12.77 11.75
C GLU A 33 -12.79 12.33 11.25
N GLU A 34 -13.28 12.88 10.14
CA GLU A 34 -14.56 12.49 9.55
C GLU A 34 -14.61 10.98 9.22
N VAL A 35 -13.51 10.43 8.72
CA VAL A 35 -13.42 9.02 8.34
C VAL A 35 -13.20 8.11 9.55
N LEU A 36 -12.25 8.46 10.43
CA LEU A 36 -11.82 7.59 11.53
C LEU A 36 -12.69 7.71 12.79
N LEU A 37 -13.20 8.90 13.09
CA LEU A 37 -14.05 9.14 14.27
C LEU A 37 -15.53 8.92 13.98
N ASN A 38 -15.87 8.36 12.82
CA ASN A 38 -17.23 7.94 12.53
C ASN A 38 -17.69 6.90 13.59
N PRO A 39 -18.84 7.08 14.26
CA PRO A 39 -19.32 6.19 15.31
C PRO A 39 -19.42 4.71 14.91
N ARG A 40 -19.48 4.42 13.61
CA ARG A 40 -19.48 3.04 13.09
C ARG A 40 -18.13 2.34 13.27
N VAL A 41 -17.02 3.07 13.37
CA VAL A 41 -15.66 2.50 13.37
C VAL A 41 -14.73 3.04 14.44
N ALA A 42 -15.05 4.17 15.08
CA ALA A 42 -14.19 4.86 16.04
C ALA A 42 -13.66 3.95 17.17
N ASP A 43 -14.52 3.09 17.74
CA ASP A 43 -14.17 2.20 18.85
C ASP A 43 -13.72 0.80 18.40
N LYS A 44 -13.40 0.61 17.11
CA LYS A 44 -12.97 -0.69 16.57
C LYS A 44 -11.45 -0.74 16.38
N PHE A 45 -10.90 -1.94 16.41
CA PHE A 45 -9.53 -2.15 15.93
C PHE A 45 -9.42 -1.73 14.47
N VAL A 46 -8.30 -1.11 14.09
CA VAL A 46 -8.05 -0.66 12.72
C VAL A 46 -7.01 -1.55 12.05
N CYS A 47 -7.21 -1.82 10.76
CA CYS A 47 -6.23 -2.44 9.88
C CYS A 47 -6.06 -1.52 8.67
N VAL A 48 -4.86 -0.96 8.51
CA VAL A 48 -4.54 -0.09 7.37
C VAL A 48 -3.81 -0.92 6.33
N LEU A 49 -4.44 -1.11 5.16
CA LEU A 49 -3.82 -1.71 3.98
C LEU A 49 -3.38 -0.60 3.04
N ALA A 50 -2.07 -0.43 2.93
CA ALA A 50 -1.46 0.58 2.06
C ALA A 50 -0.78 -0.07 0.86
N VAL A 51 -0.84 0.59 -0.29
CA VAL A 51 -0.07 0.22 -1.48
C VAL A 51 0.89 1.34 -1.81
N ALA A 52 2.19 1.05 -1.74
CA ALA A 52 3.27 1.99 -2.01
C ALA A 52 4.22 1.46 -3.09
N GLY A 53 5.04 2.34 -3.64
CA GLY A 53 6.01 2.01 -4.69
C GLY A 53 6.00 3.01 -5.84
N ALA A 54 6.80 2.74 -6.87
CA ALA A 54 7.12 3.72 -7.91
C ALA A 54 5.88 4.32 -8.60
N PHE A 55 6.05 5.52 -9.14
CA PHE A 55 5.03 6.21 -9.94
C PHE A 55 4.67 5.41 -11.21
N ARG A 56 3.38 5.41 -11.56
CA ARG A 56 2.80 4.76 -12.77
C ARG A 56 2.89 3.24 -12.84
N LYS A 57 2.97 2.57 -11.70
CA LYS A 57 3.04 1.10 -11.64
C LYS A 57 1.70 0.42 -11.30
N GLY A 58 0.57 1.12 -11.48
CA GLY A 58 -0.76 0.55 -11.33
C GLY A 58 -1.19 0.28 -9.87
N LYS A 59 -0.84 1.18 -8.93
CA LYS A 59 -1.22 1.09 -7.51
C LYS A 59 -2.71 1.31 -7.28
N SER A 60 -3.23 2.46 -7.69
CA SER A 60 -4.66 2.81 -7.59
C SER A 60 -5.55 1.78 -8.32
N PHE A 61 -5.08 1.28 -9.47
CA PHE A 61 -5.75 0.21 -10.22
C PHE A 61 -5.88 -1.09 -9.41
N LEU A 62 -4.83 -1.49 -8.67
CA LEU A 62 -4.90 -2.64 -7.77
C LEU A 62 -5.85 -2.39 -6.61
N LEU A 63 -5.77 -1.19 -6.01
CA LEU A 63 -6.65 -0.80 -4.90
C LEU A 63 -8.13 -0.82 -5.28
N ASP A 64 -8.47 -0.46 -6.51
CA ASP A 64 -9.86 -0.54 -6.97
C ASP A 64 -10.38 -1.98 -7.08
N PHE A 65 -9.53 -2.95 -7.42
CA PHE A 65 -9.92 -4.36 -7.33
C PHE A 65 -10.14 -4.80 -5.87
N LEU A 66 -9.30 -4.31 -4.95
CA LEU A 66 -9.50 -4.55 -3.52
C LEU A 66 -10.80 -3.90 -3.03
N LEU A 67 -11.13 -2.67 -3.48
CA LEU A 67 -12.41 -2.03 -3.19
C LEU A 67 -13.59 -2.88 -3.68
N ARG A 68 -13.47 -3.47 -4.87
CA ARG A 68 -14.51 -4.35 -5.43
C ARG A 68 -14.67 -5.62 -4.61
N TYR A 69 -13.57 -6.27 -4.24
CA TYR A 69 -13.58 -7.42 -3.35
C TYR A 69 -14.27 -7.10 -2.02
N MET A 70 -13.88 -6.00 -1.38
CA MET A 70 -14.41 -5.59 -0.08
C MET A 70 -15.90 -5.22 -0.16
N SER A 71 -16.33 -4.59 -1.25
CA SER A 71 -17.74 -4.21 -1.47
C SER A 71 -18.63 -5.40 -1.82
N SER A 72 -18.06 -6.48 -2.37
CA SER A 72 -18.80 -7.68 -2.78
C SER A 72 -19.21 -8.62 -1.63
N GLN A 73 -18.78 -8.32 -0.39
CA GLN A 73 -19.07 -9.12 0.80
C GLN A 73 -18.77 -10.63 0.64
N GLN A 74 -17.66 -10.97 -0.01
CA GLN A 74 -17.22 -12.36 -0.26
C GLN A 74 -18.08 -13.15 -1.28
N SER A 75 -18.78 -12.46 -2.18
CA SER A 75 -19.40 -13.13 -3.34
C SER A 75 -18.35 -13.89 -4.16
N GLU A 76 -18.70 -15.09 -4.64
CA GLU A 76 -17.83 -15.87 -5.55
C GLU A 76 -17.54 -15.11 -6.86
N GLN A 77 -18.41 -14.19 -7.26
CA GLN A 77 -18.28 -13.36 -8.46
C GLN A 77 -17.87 -11.91 -8.13
N TRP A 78 -17.08 -11.72 -7.07
CA TRP A 78 -16.63 -10.39 -6.63
C TRP A 78 -15.88 -9.58 -7.68
N LEU A 79 -15.25 -10.24 -8.66
CA LEU A 79 -14.51 -9.57 -9.73
C LEU A 79 -15.43 -8.72 -10.63
N GLY A 80 -16.75 -8.98 -10.57
CA GLY A 80 -17.77 -8.30 -11.36
C GLY A 80 -17.77 -8.73 -12.83
N ASP A 81 -18.64 -8.09 -13.60
CA ASP A 81 -18.71 -8.30 -15.05
C ASP A 81 -17.47 -7.72 -15.76
N CYS A 82 -17.03 -8.39 -16.83
CA CYS A 82 -15.87 -7.98 -17.62
C CYS A 82 -16.11 -6.65 -18.37
N HIS A 83 -17.38 -6.28 -18.58
CA HIS A 83 -17.76 -4.99 -19.16
C HIS A 83 -18.01 -3.89 -18.11
N GLN A 84 -18.08 -4.24 -16.82
CA GLN A 84 -18.34 -3.26 -15.78
C GLN A 84 -17.06 -2.48 -15.45
N PRO A 85 -17.07 -1.13 -15.61
CA PRO A 85 -15.87 -0.32 -15.42
C PRO A 85 -15.40 -0.33 -13.96
N LEU A 86 -14.09 -0.32 -13.79
CA LEU A 86 -13.45 -0.21 -12.48
C LEU A 86 -13.59 1.22 -11.96
N LYS A 87 -14.18 1.36 -10.78
CA LYS A 87 -14.40 2.64 -10.08
C LYS A 87 -13.67 2.61 -8.74
N GLY A 88 -13.32 3.78 -8.21
CA GLY A 88 -12.62 3.88 -6.93
C GLY A 88 -11.69 5.08 -6.87
N PHE A 89 -10.43 4.82 -6.54
CA PHE A 89 -9.35 5.79 -6.63
C PHE A 89 -9.19 6.27 -8.08
N LYS A 90 -8.91 7.56 -8.27
CA LYS A 90 -8.74 8.09 -9.62
C LYS A 90 -7.49 7.48 -10.25
N TRP A 91 -7.66 6.78 -11.37
CA TRP A 91 -6.56 6.28 -12.19
C TRP A 91 -6.79 6.64 -13.65
N ARG A 92 -5.69 6.95 -14.35
CA ARG A 92 -5.72 7.23 -15.79
C ARG A 92 -4.43 6.76 -16.45
N GLN A 93 -4.52 6.24 -17.67
CA GLN A 93 -3.37 6.02 -18.53
C GLN A 93 -2.84 7.36 -19.05
N GLY A 94 -1.56 7.66 -18.84
CA GLY A 94 -0.94 8.92 -19.22
C GLY A 94 0.34 9.21 -18.44
N SER A 95 1.06 10.28 -18.77
CA SER A 95 2.32 10.67 -18.10
C SER A 95 2.13 11.60 -16.89
N LYS A 96 1.03 12.38 -16.82
CA LYS A 96 0.79 13.42 -15.78
C LYS A 96 0.17 12.95 -14.46
N ARG A 97 0.84 13.20 -13.32
CA ARG A 97 0.43 12.77 -11.96
C ARG A 97 -1.07 12.90 -11.69
N GLU A 98 -1.62 11.90 -11.01
CA GLU A 98 -3.04 11.85 -10.60
C GLU A 98 -3.16 11.83 -9.06
N THR A 99 -2.39 10.99 -8.38
CA THR A 99 -2.35 10.88 -6.91
C THR A 99 -1.28 11.81 -6.31
N THR A 100 -1.70 12.73 -5.44
CA THR A 100 -0.82 13.70 -4.77
C THR A 100 -0.88 13.45 -3.26
N GLY A 101 0.26 13.17 -2.62
CA GLY A 101 0.33 12.84 -1.20
C GLY A 101 -0.27 11.47 -0.85
N VAL A 102 -1.17 11.42 0.13
CA VAL A 102 -1.79 10.17 0.63
C VAL A 102 -3.30 10.31 0.63
N LEU A 103 -3.98 9.32 0.05
CA LEU A 103 -5.44 9.23 0.02
C LEU A 103 -5.90 7.98 0.77
N ILE A 104 -7.02 8.10 1.47
CA ILE A 104 -7.73 6.97 2.08
C ILE A 104 -9.14 6.85 1.51
N TRP A 105 -9.74 5.68 1.61
CA TRP A 105 -11.15 5.51 1.24
C TRP A 105 -12.06 6.08 2.33
N SER A 106 -13.07 6.88 1.96
CA SER A 106 -13.96 7.57 2.93
C SER A 106 -14.81 6.65 3.79
N LYS A 107 -14.99 5.39 3.39
CA LYS A 107 -15.84 4.42 4.09
C LYS A 107 -15.03 3.18 4.49
N PRO A 108 -14.52 3.12 5.73
CA PRO A 108 -13.81 1.94 6.20
C PRO A 108 -14.73 0.72 6.22
N PHE A 109 -14.17 -0.44 5.87
CA PHE A 109 -14.91 -1.69 5.79
C PHE A 109 -14.84 -2.42 7.13
N VAL A 110 -15.97 -2.73 7.74
CA VAL A 110 -15.99 -3.52 8.98
C VAL A 110 -15.97 -5.00 8.63
N ILE A 111 -14.90 -5.70 8.99
CA ILE A 111 -14.77 -7.15 8.86
C ILE A 111 -14.83 -7.80 10.23
N LYS A 112 -15.67 -8.83 10.35
CA LYS A 112 -15.70 -9.70 11.52
C LYS A 112 -14.68 -10.82 11.37
N LYS A 113 -13.71 -10.90 12.27
CA LYS A 113 -12.74 -12.01 12.33
C LYS A 113 -13.45 -13.31 12.74
N PRO A 114 -12.87 -14.48 12.45
CA PRO A 114 -13.33 -15.75 13.00
C PRO A 114 -13.36 -15.78 14.54
N SER A 115 -12.53 -14.96 15.21
CA SER A 115 -12.54 -14.77 16.67
C SER A 115 -13.80 -14.06 17.19
N GLY A 116 -14.60 -13.45 16.31
CA GLY A 116 -15.78 -12.66 16.66
C GLY A 116 -15.50 -11.16 16.80
N GLU A 117 -14.24 -10.74 16.82
CA GLU A 117 -13.83 -9.33 16.90
C GLU A 117 -14.08 -8.60 15.57
N GLU A 118 -14.53 -7.36 15.65
CA GLU A 118 -14.73 -6.49 14.50
C GLU A 118 -13.51 -5.60 14.27
N VAL A 119 -13.06 -5.51 13.03
CA VAL A 119 -11.93 -4.68 12.61
C VAL A 119 -12.36 -3.78 11.46
N ALA A 120 -12.06 -2.50 11.57
CA ALA A 120 -12.21 -1.52 10.49
C ALA A 120 -10.99 -1.59 9.57
N VAL A 121 -11.22 -1.98 8.31
CA VAL A 121 -10.19 -2.04 7.28
C VAL A 121 -10.23 -0.76 6.46
N ILE A 122 -9.09 -0.10 6.35
CA ILE A 122 -8.90 1.14 5.58
C ILE A 122 -7.94 0.85 4.44
N LEU A 123 -8.34 1.28 3.25
CA LEU A 123 -7.48 1.24 2.07
C LEU A 123 -6.81 2.59 1.89
N MET A 124 -5.49 2.58 1.72
CA MET A 124 -4.65 3.75 1.56
C MET A 124 -3.90 3.69 0.23
N ASP A 125 -4.13 4.68 -0.63
CA ASP A 125 -3.38 4.91 -1.86
C ASP A 125 -2.33 5.99 -1.62
N THR A 126 -1.11 5.74 -2.09
CA THR A 126 -0.02 6.70 -1.95
C THR A 126 0.41 7.23 -3.30
N GLN A 127 0.92 8.45 -3.29
CA GLN A 127 1.73 8.94 -4.38
C GLN A 127 2.87 7.95 -4.68
N GLY A 128 3.20 7.83 -5.96
CA GLY A 128 4.37 7.06 -6.36
C GLY A 128 5.67 7.76 -6.04
N THR A 129 6.59 7.01 -5.46
CA THR A 129 7.95 7.47 -5.21
C THR A 129 8.68 7.71 -6.54
N PHE A 130 9.68 8.59 -6.51
CA PHE A 130 10.61 8.86 -7.61
C PHE A 130 9.94 9.41 -8.88
N ASP A 131 8.90 10.24 -8.73
CA ASP A 131 8.40 11.02 -9.85
C ASP A 131 9.34 12.20 -10.19
N ILE A 132 9.23 12.72 -11.41
CA ILE A 132 10.12 13.78 -11.94
C ILE A 132 9.91 15.12 -11.23
N GLN A 133 8.78 15.30 -10.53
CA GLN A 133 8.32 16.59 -10.01
C GLN A 133 8.52 16.75 -8.51
N SER A 134 8.73 15.65 -7.78
CA SER A 134 8.89 15.63 -6.32
C SER A 134 10.35 15.46 -5.94
N SER A 135 10.76 16.07 -4.83
CA SER A 135 12.10 15.81 -4.33
C SER A 135 12.22 14.38 -3.79
N MET A 136 13.45 13.87 -3.72
CA MET A 136 13.71 12.59 -3.05
C MET A 136 13.23 12.60 -1.60
N LYS A 137 13.37 13.75 -0.92
CA LYS A 137 12.91 13.94 0.46
C LYS A 137 11.39 13.79 0.58
N ASP A 138 10.63 14.31 -0.38
CA ASP A 138 9.16 14.22 -0.38
C ASP A 138 8.68 12.78 -0.58
N SER A 139 9.29 12.08 -1.53
CA SER A 139 9.01 10.66 -1.80
C SER A 139 9.30 9.81 -0.56
N THR A 140 10.45 10.05 0.07
CA THR A 140 10.85 9.38 1.32
C THR A 140 9.87 9.65 2.45
N MET A 141 9.43 10.91 2.64
CA MET A 141 8.53 11.27 3.72
C MET A 141 7.16 10.61 3.58
N VAL A 142 6.56 10.69 2.39
CA VAL A 142 5.27 10.02 2.10
C VAL A 142 5.38 8.52 2.35
N PHE A 143 6.48 7.92 1.89
CA PHE A 143 6.65 6.48 1.99
C PHE A 143 6.92 6.02 3.43
N ALA A 144 7.77 6.74 4.18
CA ALA A 144 8.02 6.46 5.59
C ALA A 144 6.73 6.58 6.41
N LEU A 145 5.96 7.66 6.22
CA LEU A 145 4.67 7.86 6.91
C LEU A 145 3.68 6.74 6.58
N THR A 146 3.57 6.37 5.31
CA THR A 146 2.72 5.24 4.88
C THR A 146 3.12 3.95 5.61
N THR A 147 4.42 3.67 5.66
CA THR A 147 4.95 2.44 6.27
C THR A 147 4.64 2.40 7.76
N MET A 148 4.86 3.51 8.48
CA MET A 148 4.59 3.61 9.92
C MET A 148 3.11 3.45 10.27
N VAL A 149 2.20 3.99 9.44
CA VAL A 149 0.75 3.92 9.70
C VAL A 149 0.14 2.61 9.21
N SER A 150 0.77 1.93 8.25
CA SER A 150 0.24 0.70 7.66
C SER A 150 0.38 -0.52 8.58
N SER A 151 -0.70 -1.30 8.67
CA SER A 151 -0.67 -2.65 9.25
C SER A 151 -0.22 -3.69 8.21
N VAL A 152 -0.57 -3.45 6.95
CA VAL A 152 -0.17 -4.25 5.80
C VAL A 152 0.30 -3.30 4.71
N LEU A 153 1.57 -3.37 4.37
CA LEU A 153 2.16 -2.62 3.27
C LEU A 153 2.37 -3.53 2.06
N VAL A 154 1.78 -3.17 0.93
CA VAL A 154 2.05 -3.80 -0.37
C VAL A 154 3.05 -2.92 -1.11
N TYR A 155 4.27 -3.41 -1.25
CA TYR A 155 5.31 -2.76 -2.04
C TYR A 155 5.20 -3.19 -3.49
N ASN A 156 4.65 -2.31 -4.32
CA ASN A 156 4.32 -2.55 -5.72
C ASN A 156 5.50 -2.21 -6.64
N LEU A 157 6.17 -3.25 -7.10
CA LEU A 157 7.36 -3.22 -7.95
C LEU A 157 7.03 -3.67 -9.39
N MET A 158 7.86 -3.31 -10.37
CA MET A 158 7.67 -3.74 -11.76
C MET A 158 8.80 -4.65 -12.20
N ASN A 159 8.43 -5.67 -12.97
CA ASN A 159 9.28 -6.64 -13.64
C ASN A 159 10.08 -7.55 -12.68
N ASN A 160 10.82 -6.98 -11.73
CA ASN A 160 11.66 -7.71 -10.79
C ASN A 160 11.86 -6.90 -9.48
N ILE A 161 12.50 -7.51 -8.49
CA ILE A 161 13.00 -6.86 -7.28
C ILE A 161 14.47 -6.51 -7.53
N GLN A 162 14.82 -5.22 -7.50
CA GLN A 162 16.17 -4.74 -7.76
C GLN A 162 16.88 -4.30 -6.47
N GLU A 163 18.20 -4.12 -6.51
CA GLU A 163 18.97 -3.72 -5.32
C GLU A 163 18.60 -2.32 -4.83
N ASP A 164 18.26 -1.41 -5.74
CA ASP A 164 17.71 -0.09 -5.43
C ASP A 164 16.34 -0.17 -4.73
N ASP A 165 15.51 -1.16 -5.05
CA ASP A 165 14.28 -1.40 -4.31
C ASP A 165 14.56 -1.83 -2.86
N LEU A 166 15.62 -2.63 -2.64
CA LEU A 166 16.05 -3.06 -1.31
C LEU A 166 16.74 -1.93 -0.52
N MET A 167 17.53 -1.08 -1.18
CA MET A 167 18.10 0.12 -0.56
C MET A 167 17.01 1.11 -0.14
N ASN A 168 15.98 1.27 -0.96
CA ASN A 168 14.79 2.02 -0.56
C ASN A 168 14.14 1.39 0.68
N LEU A 169 14.22 0.06 0.84
CA LEU A 169 13.75 -0.62 2.05
C LEU A 169 14.58 -0.39 3.31
N GLN A 170 15.89 -0.20 3.16
CA GLN A 170 16.76 0.17 4.28
C GLN A 170 16.40 1.55 4.87
N LEU A 171 15.79 2.41 4.06
CA LEU A 171 15.22 3.66 4.54
C LEU A 171 14.01 3.39 5.46
N PHE A 172 13.17 2.37 5.19
CA PHE A 172 12.07 1.97 6.10
C PHE A 172 12.59 1.53 7.45
N THR A 173 13.60 0.66 7.49
CA THR A 173 14.12 0.17 8.77
C THR A 173 14.75 1.30 9.58
N SER A 174 15.41 2.25 8.92
CA SER A 174 16.00 3.42 9.59
C SER A 174 14.94 4.30 10.26
N TYR A 175 13.84 4.61 9.57
CA TYR A 175 12.72 5.35 10.17
C TYR A 175 11.94 4.51 11.20
N GLY A 176 11.80 3.20 10.96
CA GLY A 176 11.18 2.27 11.90
C GLY A 176 11.93 2.17 13.23
N LYS A 177 13.26 2.13 13.19
CA LYS A 177 14.12 2.15 14.38
C LYS A 177 13.93 3.41 15.21
N LEU A 178 13.85 4.58 14.57
CA LEU A 178 13.55 5.84 15.26
C LEU A 178 12.18 5.80 15.94
N ALA A 179 11.18 5.18 15.32
CA ALA A 179 9.85 5.00 15.93
C ALA A 179 9.81 3.91 17.02
N GLN A 180 10.74 2.94 16.99
CA GLN A 180 10.90 1.91 18.01
C GLN A 180 11.51 2.42 19.31
N GLU A 181 12.25 3.52 19.29
CA GLU A 181 12.75 4.16 20.52
C GLU A 181 11.61 4.52 21.49
N ASP A 182 10.40 4.73 20.96
CA ASP A 182 9.19 5.06 21.72
C ASP A 182 8.25 3.85 21.97
N CYS A 183 8.55 2.65 21.44
CA CYS A 183 7.67 1.48 21.49
C CYS A 183 8.41 0.17 21.87
N ASP A 184 7.98 -0.48 22.96
CA ASP A 184 8.51 -1.78 23.45
C ASP A 184 8.12 -2.99 22.56
N THR A 185 8.21 -2.86 21.23
CA THR A 185 7.88 -3.91 20.27
C THR A 185 9.13 -4.41 19.54
N ALA A 186 9.28 -5.74 19.46
CA ALA A 186 10.44 -6.39 18.84
C ALA A 186 10.63 -6.05 17.35
N HIS A 187 9.56 -5.68 16.63
CA HIS A 187 9.62 -5.29 15.23
C HIS A 187 8.85 -3.99 14.99
N PRO A 188 9.39 -3.02 14.23
CA PRO A 188 8.78 -1.71 14.01
C PRO A 188 7.55 -1.76 13.10
N PHE A 189 7.46 -2.80 12.27
CA PHE A 189 6.43 -2.96 11.25
C PHE A 189 5.81 -4.35 11.33
N GLN A 190 4.58 -4.46 10.83
CA GLN A 190 3.79 -5.69 10.95
C GLN A 190 3.95 -6.62 9.74
N ARG A 191 3.41 -6.23 8.58
CA ARG A 191 3.43 -7.07 7.36
C ARG A 191 3.83 -6.27 6.13
N LEU A 192 4.83 -6.77 5.42
CA LEU A 192 5.30 -6.27 4.13
C LEU A 192 5.10 -7.34 3.06
N HIS A 193 4.42 -6.99 1.97
CA HIS A 193 4.25 -7.84 0.80
C HIS A 193 4.92 -7.23 -0.42
N PHE A 194 5.86 -7.95 -1.02
CA PHE A 194 6.39 -7.60 -2.33
C PHE A 194 5.40 -8.05 -3.42
N LEU A 195 4.91 -7.08 -4.19
CA LEU A 195 4.08 -7.35 -5.36
C LEU A 195 4.86 -7.00 -6.62
N VAL A 196 5.41 -8.03 -7.27
CA VAL A 196 6.11 -7.88 -8.55
C VAL A 196 5.09 -7.94 -9.69
N ARG A 197 4.87 -6.80 -10.33
CA ARG A 197 4.01 -6.64 -11.51
C ARG A 197 4.79 -7.05 -12.77
N ASP A 198 4.08 -7.54 -13.78
CA ASP A 198 4.65 -7.89 -15.09
C ASP A 198 5.87 -8.84 -15.01
N TRP A 199 5.81 -9.81 -14.09
CA TRP A 199 6.86 -10.81 -13.95
C TRP A 199 7.08 -11.59 -15.26
N GLY A 200 8.29 -11.46 -15.80
CA GLY A 200 8.64 -11.93 -17.15
C GLY A 200 9.14 -13.37 -17.23
N PHE A 201 9.39 -14.04 -16.10
CA PHE A 201 10.07 -15.34 -16.06
C PHE A 201 9.21 -16.43 -15.38
N PRO A 202 7.96 -16.69 -15.82
CA PRO A 202 7.08 -17.67 -15.19
C PRO A 202 7.60 -19.12 -15.29
N PHE A 203 8.53 -19.38 -16.21
CA PHE A 203 9.16 -20.69 -16.41
C PHE A 203 10.25 -20.99 -15.37
N GLU A 204 10.85 -19.95 -14.77
CA GLU A 204 11.81 -20.09 -13.66
C GLU A 204 11.06 -20.09 -12.33
N VAL A 205 10.25 -19.05 -12.11
CA VAL A 205 9.45 -18.87 -10.90
C VAL A 205 7.98 -18.72 -11.30
N PRO A 206 7.10 -19.65 -10.89
CA PRO A 206 5.68 -19.59 -11.28
C PRO A 206 4.98 -18.37 -10.65
N TYR A 207 3.93 -17.89 -11.30
CA TYR A 207 3.10 -16.80 -10.77
C TYR A 207 2.46 -17.16 -9.42
N GLY A 208 2.17 -16.12 -8.63
CA GLY A 208 1.46 -16.24 -7.35
C GLY A 208 2.37 -16.36 -6.14
N HIS A 209 1.75 -16.55 -4.97
CA HIS A 209 2.43 -16.44 -3.68
C HIS A 209 3.55 -17.47 -3.50
N GLN A 210 3.36 -18.72 -3.92
CA GLN A 210 4.36 -19.78 -3.71
C GLN A 210 5.65 -19.55 -4.50
N GLY A 211 5.54 -19.07 -5.75
CA GLY A 211 6.72 -18.71 -6.55
C GLY A 211 7.37 -17.45 -6.01
N GLY A 212 6.58 -16.42 -5.71
CA GLY A 212 7.08 -15.17 -5.13
C GLY A 212 7.83 -15.37 -3.81
N GLN A 213 7.37 -16.28 -2.94
CA GLN A 213 8.06 -16.60 -1.69
C GLN A 213 9.45 -17.20 -1.95
N LYS A 214 9.57 -18.15 -2.89
CA LYS A 214 10.87 -18.73 -3.26
C LYS A 214 11.82 -17.68 -3.82
N LEU A 215 11.33 -16.82 -4.70
CA LEU A 215 12.12 -15.72 -5.25
C LEU A 215 12.62 -14.78 -4.15
N LEU A 216 11.75 -14.43 -3.20
CA LEU A 216 12.11 -13.55 -2.10
C LEU A 216 13.12 -14.21 -1.16
N ASP A 217 12.94 -15.49 -0.84
CA ASP A 217 13.88 -16.26 -0.01
C ASP A 217 15.27 -16.31 -0.67
N GLU A 218 15.34 -16.52 -1.99
CA GLU A 218 16.61 -16.51 -2.75
C GLU A 218 17.29 -15.13 -2.76
N ILE A 219 16.52 -14.04 -2.85
CA ILE A 219 17.04 -12.67 -2.86
C ILE A 219 17.52 -12.25 -1.47
N LEU A 220 16.79 -12.63 -0.41
CA LEU A 220 17.12 -12.30 0.97
C LEU A 220 18.15 -13.26 1.59
N MET A 221 18.49 -14.37 0.92
CA MET A 221 19.56 -15.26 1.36
C MET A 221 20.92 -14.53 1.32
N VAL A 222 21.37 -14.11 2.50
CA VAL A 222 22.70 -13.53 2.68
C VAL A 222 23.75 -14.62 2.42
N THR A 223 24.42 -14.53 1.27
CA THR A 223 25.57 -15.38 0.95
C THR A 223 26.85 -14.66 1.33
N GLU A 224 27.88 -15.38 1.81
CA GLU A 224 29.20 -14.85 2.19
C GLU A 224 29.93 -14.06 1.07
N LYS A 225 29.39 -14.07 -0.16
CA LYS A 225 29.89 -13.32 -1.32
C LYS A 225 29.22 -11.96 -1.55
N GLN A 226 28.22 -11.59 -0.74
CA GLN A 226 27.54 -10.30 -0.86
C GLN A 226 28.40 -9.17 -0.28
N HIS A 227 28.27 -7.97 -0.85
CA HIS A 227 28.98 -6.77 -0.41
C HIS A 227 28.60 -6.46 1.06
N PRO A 228 29.54 -6.06 1.94
CA PRO A 228 29.32 -5.93 3.39
C PRO A 228 28.15 -5.02 3.83
N ALA A 229 27.63 -4.16 2.95
CA ALA A 229 26.44 -3.34 3.21
C ALA A 229 25.14 -4.18 3.40
N HIS A 230 25.10 -5.41 2.88
CA HIS A 230 23.97 -6.33 3.00
C HIS A 230 23.92 -7.06 4.34
N GLN A 231 24.97 -6.97 5.16
CA GLN A 231 25.05 -7.62 6.48
C GLN A 231 24.48 -6.76 7.62
N GLU A 232 24.21 -5.47 7.37
CA GLU A 232 23.73 -4.53 8.40
C GLU A 232 22.19 -4.39 8.45
N VAL A 233 21.45 -5.13 7.63
CA VAL A 233 19.98 -5.01 7.54
C VAL A 233 19.26 -5.78 8.66
N GLU A 234 19.95 -6.68 9.37
CA GLU A 234 19.37 -7.52 10.44
C GLU A 234 19.71 -7.09 11.88
N THR A 235 20.52 -6.04 12.11
CA THR A 235 20.76 -5.52 13.47
C THR A 235 19.81 -4.40 13.85
#